data_AF-A0A671WX51-F1
#
_entry.id   AF-A0A671WX51-F1
#
_cell.length_a   1.000
_cell.length_b   1.000
_cell.length_c   1.000
_cell.angle_alpha   90.00
_cell.angle_beta   90.00
_cell.angle_gamma   90.00
#
_symmetry.space_group_name_H-M   'P 1'
#
loop_
_entity.id
_entity.type
_entity.pdbx_description
1 polymer ?
#
loop_
_entity_poly.entity_id
_entity_poly.type
_entity_poly.pdbx_seq_one_letter_code
_entity_poly.pdbx_strand_id
1 'polypeptide(L)'
;MLFCVSAEDRVPAEDRVPAEDRVPAVIRVPAVIRVPAEDRVPAADRVPEERLLSVRTEFVNRVSEPVLNQLLDELLQREVITDNELQSIRSVRVPADRARDVIDTVRGKGREASSVLIAALCEVDPLLYRQLNLS
;
A
#
# COMPACT_ATOMS: atom_id res chain seq x y z
N MET A 1 -9.47 19.10 -64.86
CA MET A 1 -8.19 18.37 -64.98
C MET A 1 -7.07 19.38 -64.77
N LEU A 2 -6.54 19.47 -63.55
CA LEU A 2 -5.36 20.25 -63.26
C LEU A 2 -4.15 19.33 -63.49
N PHE A 3 -3.31 19.70 -64.45
CA PHE A 3 -2.08 19.00 -64.80
C PHE A 3 -1.00 19.30 -63.76
N CYS A 4 -0.40 18.25 -63.21
CA CYS A 4 0.89 18.32 -62.53
C CYS A 4 2.00 18.52 -63.56
N VAL A 5 2.90 19.48 -63.34
CA VAL A 5 4.33 19.32 -63.65
C VAL A 5 5.13 20.21 -62.69
N SER A 6 6.06 19.63 -61.95
CA SER A 6 7.30 20.31 -61.59
C SER A 6 8.39 19.25 -61.48
N ALA A 7 9.37 19.40 -62.36
CA ALA A 7 10.52 18.54 -62.55
C ALA A 7 11.67 18.94 -61.61
N GLU A 8 12.22 17.92 -60.95
CA GLU A 8 13.64 17.53 -60.86
C GLU A 8 14.76 18.60 -60.91
N ASP A 9 15.64 18.60 -59.89
CA ASP A 9 17.13 18.44 -60.01
C ASP A 9 17.72 18.28 -58.57
N ARG A 10 18.27 17.12 -58.15
CA ARG A 10 19.71 16.72 -58.08
C ARG A 10 20.61 17.71 -57.28
N VAL A 11 21.58 17.37 -56.43
CA VAL A 11 22.33 16.15 -56.02
C VAL A 11 23.09 16.47 -54.68
N PRO A 12 23.67 15.45 -53.99
CA PRO A 12 24.08 15.45 -52.58
C PRO A 12 25.58 15.75 -52.38
N ALA A 13 26.02 15.93 -51.12
CA ALA A 13 27.32 15.43 -50.66
C ALA A 13 27.47 15.54 -49.12
N GLU A 14 27.82 14.40 -48.55
CA GLU A 14 28.52 14.12 -47.29
C GLU A 14 29.53 15.21 -46.84
N ASP A 15 29.56 15.53 -45.55
CA ASP A 15 30.85 15.75 -44.86
C ASP A 15 30.82 15.21 -43.43
N ARG A 16 31.99 14.75 -43.01
CA ARG A 16 32.24 13.72 -42.01
C ARG A 16 32.47 14.27 -40.59
N VAL A 17 32.30 13.34 -39.64
CA VAL A 17 32.70 13.20 -38.21
C VAL A 17 33.99 13.94 -37.75
N PRO A 18 34.44 14.01 -36.45
CA PRO A 18 34.03 13.26 -35.24
C PRO A 18 34.14 14.00 -33.86
N ALA A 19 33.94 13.23 -32.78
CA ALA A 19 34.67 13.26 -31.48
C ALA A 19 33.99 13.89 -30.25
N GLU A 20 33.54 12.99 -29.36
CA GLU A 20 33.85 12.92 -27.91
C GLU A 20 34.05 14.26 -27.17
N ASP A 21 33.06 14.69 -26.38
CA ASP A 21 33.35 15.40 -25.13
C ASP A 21 33.02 14.48 -23.95
N ARG A 22 34.04 13.71 -23.56
CA ARG A 22 34.10 13.09 -22.24
C ARG A 22 34.57 14.15 -21.26
N VAL A 23 33.73 14.54 -20.30
CA VAL A 23 34.24 15.11 -19.06
C VAL A 23 34.45 14.01 -18.01
N PRO A 24 35.67 13.85 -17.48
CA PRO A 24 36.09 12.69 -16.70
C PRO A 24 35.94 12.87 -15.18
N ALA A 25 35.92 11.71 -14.51
CA ALA A 25 36.53 11.39 -13.22
C ALA A 25 36.15 12.20 -11.95
N VAL A 26 35.32 11.55 -11.14
CA VAL A 26 35.59 11.18 -9.72
C VAL A 26 36.43 12.16 -8.89
N ILE A 27 35.77 12.81 -7.91
CA ILE A 27 36.32 12.94 -6.56
C ILE A 27 35.27 12.45 -5.54
N ARG A 28 35.56 11.26 -5.01
CA ARG A 28 35.07 10.64 -3.76
C ARG A 28 35.73 11.44 -2.62
N VAL A 29 35.16 11.80 -1.46
CA VAL A 29 34.51 11.10 -0.29
C VAL A 29 34.15 12.22 0.75
N PRO A 30 33.70 12.00 2.02
CA PRO A 30 32.74 11.06 2.65
C PRO A 30 31.67 11.75 3.56
N ALA A 31 30.67 10.95 3.96
CA ALA A 31 30.03 10.92 5.29
C ALA A 31 29.15 12.08 5.81
N VAL A 32 27.87 11.73 6.00
CA VAL A 32 27.02 12.08 7.15
C VAL A 32 26.70 13.56 7.38
N ILE A 33 25.57 14.02 6.83
CA ILE A 33 24.51 14.58 7.67
C ILE A 33 23.20 13.89 7.27
N ARG A 34 22.81 12.94 8.12
CA ARG A 34 21.43 12.48 8.23
C ARG A 34 20.59 13.71 8.55
N VAL A 35 19.59 14.03 7.73
CA VAL A 35 18.47 14.85 8.17
C VAL A 35 17.36 13.90 8.65
N PRO A 36 17.15 13.74 9.97
CA PRO A 36 16.01 13.03 10.52
C PRO A 36 14.81 13.98 10.66
N ALA A 37 13.62 13.39 10.83
CA ALA A 37 12.31 14.00 11.06
C ALA A 37 11.53 14.31 9.75
N GLU A 38 10.61 13.43 9.35
CA GLU A 38 9.22 13.42 9.83
C GLU A 38 8.42 14.64 9.32
N ASP A 39 8.26 14.77 8.00
CA ASP A 39 7.10 15.51 7.48
C ASP A 39 5.92 14.52 7.46
N ARG A 40 5.34 14.36 8.67
CA ARG A 40 4.09 13.63 8.89
C ARG A 40 3.00 14.37 8.14
N VAL A 41 2.68 13.89 6.95
CA VAL A 41 1.38 14.17 6.32
C VAL A 41 0.26 13.98 7.34
N PRO A 42 -0.63 14.97 7.54
CA PRO A 42 -1.60 14.95 8.63
C PRO A 42 -2.48 13.71 8.54
N ALA A 43 -2.40 12.89 9.59
CA ALA A 43 -3.12 11.64 9.76
C ALA A 43 -4.62 11.87 10.05
N ALA A 44 -5.32 12.71 9.29
CA ALA A 44 -6.73 13.01 9.55
C ALA A 44 -7.71 12.51 8.47
N ASP A 45 -7.27 12.19 7.25
CA ASP A 45 -8.25 11.82 6.19
C ASP A 45 -7.74 10.81 5.16
N ARG A 46 -6.82 9.93 5.58
CA ARG A 46 -6.51 8.75 4.77
C ARG A 46 -7.69 7.80 4.84
N VAL A 47 -8.31 7.60 3.69
CA VAL A 47 -9.32 6.60 3.38
C VAL A 47 -9.09 5.32 4.21
N PRO A 48 -10.11 4.78 4.91
CA PRO A 48 -9.97 3.64 5.82
C PRO A 48 -9.18 2.45 5.24
N GLU A 49 -9.30 2.23 3.94
CA GLU A 49 -8.63 1.15 3.21
C GLU A 49 -7.09 1.26 3.17
N GLU A 50 -6.53 2.46 3.05
CA GLU A 50 -5.07 2.66 3.03
C GLU A 50 -4.46 2.55 4.43
N ARG A 51 -5.23 2.97 5.44
CA ARG A 51 -4.85 2.80 6.85
C ARG A 51 -4.78 1.32 7.21
N LEU A 52 -5.75 0.52 6.79
CA LEU A 52 -5.76 -0.91 7.06
C LEU A 52 -4.57 -1.65 6.45
N LEU A 53 -4.10 -1.28 5.25
CA LEU A 53 -2.89 -1.88 4.67
C LEU A 53 -1.63 -1.63 5.50
N SER A 54 -1.48 -0.40 6.01
CA SER A 54 -0.35 -0.04 6.86
C SER A 54 -0.43 -0.73 8.21
N VAL A 55 -1.63 -0.82 8.76
CA VAL A 55 -1.94 -1.47 10.04
C VAL A 55 -1.88 -2.99 9.94
N ARG A 56 -2.07 -3.59 8.75
CA ARG A 56 -2.09 -5.04 8.55
C ARG A 56 -0.86 -5.73 9.13
N THR A 57 0.32 -5.20 8.87
CA THR A 57 1.58 -5.79 9.35
C THR A 57 1.70 -5.69 10.86
N GLU A 58 1.39 -4.53 11.45
CA GLU A 58 1.42 -4.34 12.90
C GLU A 58 0.34 -5.16 13.61
N PHE A 59 -0.86 -5.23 13.06
CA PHE A 59 -1.97 -6.03 13.57
C PHE A 59 -1.58 -7.50 13.63
N VAL A 60 -1.04 -8.05 12.55
CA VAL A 60 -0.58 -9.44 12.48
C VAL A 60 0.51 -9.76 13.50
N ASN A 61 1.43 -8.82 13.75
CA ASN A 61 2.53 -9.02 14.69
C ASN A 61 2.11 -8.88 16.16
N ARG A 62 1.08 -8.09 16.45
CA ARG A 62 0.67 -7.76 17.82
C ARG A 62 -0.60 -8.47 18.27
N VAL A 63 -1.45 -8.88 17.34
CA VAL A 63 -2.73 -9.52 17.67
C VAL A 63 -2.48 -10.88 18.31
N SER A 64 -3.11 -11.09 19.45
CA SER A 64 -3.14 -12.40 20.09
C SER A 64 -4.32 -13.22 19.53
N GLU A 65 -4.16 -14.53 19.45
CA GLU A 65 -5.21 -15.45 18.97
C GLU A 65 -6.60 -15.25 19.65
N PRO A 66 -6.72 -15.05 20.98
CA PRO A 66 -8.01 -14.77 21.59
C PRO A 66 -8.64 -13.46 21.09
N VAL A 67 -7.85 -12.38 20.94
CA VAL A 67 -8.33 -11.10 20.41
C VAL A 67 -8.78 -11.26 18.96
N LEU A 68 -8.04 -12.03 18.15
CA LEU A 68 -8.44 -12.33 16.77
C LEU A 68 -9.72 -13.15 16.69
N ASN A 69 -9.92 -14.13 17.59
CA ASN A 69 -11.17 -14.89 17.67
C ASN A 69 -12.35 -13.98 18.04
N GLN A 70 -12.19 -13.16 19.08
CA GLN A 70 -13.24 -12.25 19.52
C GLN A 70 -13.58 -11.20 18.47
N LEU A 71 -12.58 -10.64 17.78
CA LEU A 71 -12.79 -9.70 16.69
C LEU A 71 -13.55 -10.34 15.53
N LEU A 72 -13.25 -11.61 15.20
CA LEU A 72 -14.01 -12.35 14.20
C LEU A 72 -15.48 -12.54 14.58
N ASP A 73 -15.76 -12.83 15.85
CA ASP A 73 -17.14 -12.97 16.34
C ASP A 73 -17.89 -11.64 16.24
N GLU A 74 -17.27 -10.51 16.60
CA GLU A 74 -17.82 -9.17 16.42
C GLU A 74 -18.09 -8.84 14.94
N LEU A 75 -17.16 -9.19 14.04
CA LEU A 75 -17.33 -8.95 12.61
C LEU A 75 -18.45 -9.81 12.01
N LEU A 76 -18.66 -11.03 12.51
CA LEU A 76 -19.78 -11.87 12.13
C LEU A 76 -21.09 -11.29 12.66
N GLN A 77 -21.11 -10.86 13.93
CA GLN A 77 -22.30 -10.30 14.57
C GLN A 77 -22.75 -8.99 13.90
N ARG A 78 -21.81 -8.19 13.39
CA ARG A 78 -22.07 -6.97 12.63
C ARG A 78 -22.30 -7.23 11.13
N GLU A 79 -22.40 -8.50 10.73
CA GLU A 79 -22.59 -8.98 9.34
C GLU A 79 -21.54 -8.43 8.35
N VAL A 80 -20.36 -8.06 8.85
CA VAL A 80 -19.25 -7.62 8.01
C VAL A 80 -18.72 -8.82 7.24
N ILE A 81 -18.48 -9.95 7.90
CA ILE A 81 -18.03 -11.19 7.25
C ILE A 81 -19.17 -12.21 7.25
N THR A 82 -19.30 -12.99 6.18
CA THR A 82 -20.27 -14.09 6.10
C THR A 82 -19.71 -15.33 6.80
N ASP A 83 -20.57 -16.22 7.30
CA ASP A 83 -20.15 -17.50 7.91
C ASP A 83 -19.16 -18.28 7.05
N ASN A 84 -19.36 -18.30 5.72
CA ASN A 84 -18.47 -19.00 4.80
C ASN A 84 -17.04 -18.41 4.80
N GLU A 85 -16.92 -17.09 4.77
CA GLU A 85 -15.63 -16.40 4.84
C GLU A 85 -14.97 -16.64 6.20
N LEU A 86 -15.75 -16.54 7.28
CA LEU A 86 -15.28 -16.80 8.64
C LEU A 86 -14.73 -18.21 8.82
N GLN A 87 -15.43 -19.24 8.32
CA GLN A 87 -14.96 -20.62 8.39
C GLN A 87 -13.68 -20.83 7.58
N SER A 88 -13.58 -20.19 6.42
CA SER A 88 -12.36 -20.21 5.62
C SER A 88 -11.18 -19.61 6.38
N ILE A 89 -11.39 -18.45 7.03
CA ILE A 89 -10.38 -17.78 7.87
C ILE A 89 -10.01 -18.65 9.08
N ARG A 90 -11.00 -19.21 9.80
CA ARG A 90 -10.75 -20.07 10.97
C ARG A 90 -10.01 -21.36 10.65
N SER A 91 -10.15 -21.87 9.42
CA SER A 91 -9.43 -23.06 8.96
C SER A 91 -7.92 -22.83 8.78
N VAL A 92 -7.47 -21.57 8.73
CA VAL A 92 -6.06 -21.21 8.63
C VAL A 92 -5.34 -21.52 9.94
N ARG A 93 -4.31 -22.38 9.86
CA ARG A 93 -3.54 -22.83 11.02
C ARG A 93 -2.61 -21.77 11.61
N VAL A 94 -2.19 -20.80 10.81
CA VAL A 94 -1.23 -19.77 11.21
C VAL A 94 -1.99 -18.51 11.65
N PRO A 95 -1.90 -18.08 12.92
CA PRO A 95 -2.62 -16.90 13.41
C PRO A 95 -2.31 -15.63 12.63
N ALA A 96 -1.06 -15.50 12.19
CA ALA A 96 -0.60 -14.37 11.41
C ALA A 96 -1.24 -14.31 10.01
N ASP A 97 -1.33 -15.44 9.32
CA ASP A 97 -1.96 -15.51 8.00
C ASP A 97 -3.46 -15.26 8.14
N ARG A 98 -4.07 -15.85 9.17
CA ARG A 98 -5.47 -15.64 9.52
C ARG A 98 -5.80 -14.17 9.77
N ALA A 99 -4.95 -13.45 10.50
CA ALA A 99 -5.10 -12.01 10.75
C ALA A 99 -4.99 -11.18 9.46
N ARG A 100 -4.15 -11.59 8.49
CA ARG A 100 -4.12 -10.96 7.16
C ARG A 100 -5.42 -11.19 6.41
N ASP A 101 -5.93 -12.41 6.41
CA ASP A 101 -7.17 -12.76 5.72
C ASP A 101 -8.38 -12.00 6.28
N VAL A 102 -8.44 -11.75 7.60
CA VAL A 102 -9.47 -10.88 8.20
C VAL A 102 -9.42 -9.48 7.60
N ILE A 103 -8.24 -8.85 7.60
CA ILE A 103 -8.08 -7.49 7.08
C ILE A 103 -8.36 -7.45 5.58
N ASP A 104 -7.87 -8.43 4.82
CA ASP A 104 -8.05 -8.47 3.37
C ASP A 104 -9.53 -8.72 3.00
N THR A 105 -10.26 -9.55 3.77
CA THR A 105 -11.70 -9.77 3.60
C THR A 105 -12.50 -8.51 3.91
N VAL A 106 -12.26 -7.89 5.07
CA VAL A 106 -12.93 -6.64 5.47
C VAL A 106 -12.66 -5.53 4.46
N ARG A 107 -11.41 -5.40 4.02
CA ARG A 107 -11.01 -4.41 3.01
C ARG A 107 -11.71 -4.67 1.67
N GLY A 108 -11.85 -5.92 1.25
CA GLY A 108 -12.56 -6.31 0.03
C GLY A 108 -14.04 -5.92 0.02
N LYS A 109 -14.64 -5.74 1.20
CA LYS A 109 -16.04 -5.29 1.35
C LYS A 109 -16.21 -3.78 1.35
N GLY A 110 -15.11 -3.04 1.47
CA GLY A 110 -15.06 -1.58 1.33
C GLY A 110 -14.93 -0.82 2.65
N ARG A 111 -15.13 0.49 2.54
CA ARG A 111 -14.85 1.43 3.65
C ARG A 111 -15.74 1.27 4.87
N GLU A 112 -17.01 0.91 4.68
CA GLU A 112 -17.95 0.71 5.79
C GLU A 112 -17.50 -0.43 6.69
N ALA A 113 -17.22 -1.60 6.08
CA ALA A 113 -16.65 -2.77 6.74
C ALA A 113 -15.34 -2.42 7.46
N SER A 114 -14.47 -1.66 6.80
CA SER A 114 -13.20 -1.20 7.38
C SER A 114 -13.38 -0.34 8.62
N SER A 115 -14.37 0.56 8.60
CA SER A 115 -14.73 1.40 9.76
C SER A 115 -15.25 0.54 10.92
N VAL A 116 -16.12 -0.42 10.62
CA VAL A 116 -16.66 -1.35 11.62
C VAL A 116 -15.56 -2.19 12.26
N LEU A 117 -14.58 -2.67 11.50
CA LEU A 117 -13.42 -3.39 12.04
C LEU A 117 -12.63 -2.53 13.02
N ILE A 118 -12.37 -1.27 12.65
CA ILE A 118 -11.63 -0.34 13.51
C ILE A 118 -12.41 -0.06 14.80
N ALA A 119 -13.73 0.12 14.71
CA ALA A 119 -14.61 0.32 15.85
C ALA A 119 -14.64 -0.92 16.76
N ALA A 120 -14.85 -2.12 16.19
CA ALA A 120 -14.83 -3.38 16.91
C ALA A 120 -13.48 -3.62 17.60
N LEU A 121 -12.37 -3.27 16.95
CA LEU A 121 -11.04 -3.37 17.56
C LEU A 121 -10.89 -2.43 18.75
N CYS A 122 -11.45 -1.23 18.70
CA CYS A 122 -11.46 -0.30 19.83
C CYS A 122 -12.25 -0.85 21.02
N GLU A 123 -13.34 -1.57 20.76
CA GLU A 123 -14.19 -2.19 21.79
C GLU A 123 -13.54 -3.45 22.41
N VAL A 124 -12.92 -4.30 21.57
CA VAL A 124 -12.28 -5.55 22.01
C VAL A 124 -10.94 -5.28 22.70
N ASP A 125 -10.11 -4.43 22.10
CA ASP A 125 -8.78 -4.10 22.63
C ASP A 125 -8.38 -2.64 22.34
N PRO A 126 -8.68 -1.72 23.28
CA PRO A 126 -8.24 -0.33 23.20
C PRO A 126 -6.72 -0.14 23.15
N LEU A 127 -5.94 -1.09 23.69
CA LEU A 127 -4.47 -1.03 23.68
C LEU A 127 -3.94 -1.30 22.28
N LEU A 128 -4.43 -2.35 21.62
CA LEU A 128 -4.10 -2.61 20.21
C LEU A 128 -4.53 -1.45 19.33
N TYR A 129 -5.73 -0.90 19.53
CA TYR A 129 -6.21 0.27 18.79
C TYR A 129 -5.24 1.47 18.88
N ARG A 130 -4.77 1.78 20.10
CA ARG A 130 -3.75 2.83 20.33
C ARG A 130 -2.40 2.49 19.70
N GLN A 131 -1.96 1.24 19.83
CA GLN A 131 -0.68 0.80 19.26
C GLN A 131 -0.66 0.88 17.74
N LEU A 132 -1.80 0.64 17.10
CA LEU A 132 -1.98 0.73 15.65
C LEU A 132 -2.20 2.17 15.17
N ASN A 133 -2.21 3.15 16.09
CA ASN A 133 -2.44 4.58 15.81
C ASN A 133 -3.71 4.82 14.96
N LEU A 134 -4.77 4.07 15.27
CA LEU A 134 -6.07 4.19 14.61
C LEU A 134 -6.97 5.28 15.23
N SER A 135 -6.43 6.00 16.24
CA SER A 135 -7.04 7.12 16.97
C SER A 135 -7.10 8.42 16.16
#